data_AF-A0A1Q4X8L9-F1
#
_entry.id   AF-A0A1Q4X8L9-F1
#
_cell.length_a   1.000
_cell.length_b   1.000
_cell.length_c   1.000
_cell.angle_alpha   90.00
_cell.angle_beta   90.00
_cell.angle_gamma   90.00
#
_symmetry.space_group_name_H-M   'P 1'
#
loop_
_entity.id
_entity.type
_entity.pdbx_description
1 polymer ?
#
loop_
_entity_poly.entity_id
_entity_poly.type
_entity_poly.pdbx_seq_one_letter_code
_entity_poly.pdbx_strand_id
1 'polypeptide(L)'
;MRTDSGAQVELMADRDCDGTSERVDHIRLPAGGAAETGSGGVDAAYHLRIVDFTREVPAGTTVPLTFTFAEAGQTTLDVPVKTGGDGHVPPPATCIPGPSPTTGTTPATSPTRPATVLRGRVVDGVEPGCLVLATDRGQFLLLGGDEEVLRAGAEVVVEGTVRPGQATTCQQGTPFAVDEARTAPTR
;
A
#
# COMPACT_ATOMS: atom_id res chain seq x y z
N MET A 1 15.75 -15.06 10.40
CA MET A 1 16.14 -15.89 9.24
C MET A 1 17.54 -16.44 9.49
N ARG A 2 17.93 -17.56 8.88
CA ARG A 2 19.27 -18.15 9.02
C ARG A 2 19.75 -18.79 7.72
N THR A 3 21.07 -18.81 7.54
CA THR A 3 21.76 -19.56 6.49
C THR A 3 23.08 -20.07 7.06
N ASP A 4 23.62 -21.15 6.49
CA ASP A 4 24.96 -21.67 6.83
C ASP A 4 26.09 -20.87 6.17
N SER A 5 25.75 -20.04 5.17
CA SER A 5 26.71 -19.38 4.31
C SER A 5 27.24 -18.05 4.86
N GLY A 6 26.66 -17.52 5.93
CA GLY A 6 27.12 -16.28 6.58
C GLY A 6 26.81 -16.28 8.07
N ALA A 7 27.54 -15.46 8.82
CA ALA A 7 27.38 -15.38 10.27
C ALA A 7 26.03 -14.76 10.66
N GLN A 8 25.50 -13.87 9.82
CA GLN A 8 24.25 -13.16 10.11
C GLN A 8 23.43 -12.91 8.84
N VAL A 9 22.11 -13.03 8.99
CA VAL A 9 21.13 -12.60 7.98
C VAL A 9 20.30 -11.47 8.58
N GLU A 10 20.40 -10.29 8.00
CA GLU A 10 19.65 -9.09 8.38
C GLU A 10 18.50 -8.86 7.40
N LEU A 11 17.34 -8.51 7.94
CA LEU A 11 16.21 -8.07 7.15
C LEU A 11 16.25 -6.55 7.08
N MET A 12 16.35 -6.03 5.87
CA MET A 12 16.41 -4.59 5.60
C MET A 12 15.09 -4.17 4.98
N ALA A 13 14.49 -3.08 5.45
CA ALA A 13 13.27 -2.51 4.90
C ALA A 13 13.33 -0.98 4.97
N ASP A 14 12.82 -0.30 3.95
CA ASP A 14 12.62 1.15 3.97
C ASP A 14 11.17 1.43 4.40
N ARG A 15 10.96 1.61 5.71
CA ARG A 15 9.60 1.75 6.26
C ARG A 15 9.02 3.15 6.05
N ASP A 16 9.89 4.15 6.01
CA ASP A 16 9.52 5.56 5.91
C ASP A 16 9.56 6.06 4.45
N CYS A 17 9.94 5.19 3.52
CA CYS A 17 10.01 5.46 2.09
C CYS A 17 10.95 6.62 1.75
N ASP A 18 12.04 6.76 2.52
CA ASP A 18 13.02 7.84 2.37
C ASP A 18 14.19 7.46 1.44
N GLY A 19 14.18 6.23 0.92
CA GLY A 19 15.24 5.64 0.09
C GLY A 19 16.31 4.92 0.90
N THR A 20 16.22 4.91 2.24
CA THR A 20 17.18 4.29 3.15
C THR A 20 16.56 3.04 3.76
N SER A 21 17.13 1.87 3.43
CA SER A 21 16.71 0.64 4.11
C SER A 21 17.33 0.58 5.52
N GLU A 22 16.48 0.44 6.52
CA GLU A 22 16.86 0.19 7.91
C GLU A 22 16.69 -1.29 8.27
N ARG A 23 17.38 -1.73 9.33
CA ARG A 23 17.25 -3.11 9.80
C ARG A 23 15.96 -3.25 10.59
N VAL A 24 15.18 -4.27 10.25
CA VAL A 24 13.93 -4.62 10.93
C VAL A 24 13.98 -6.05 11.47
N ASP A 25 13.19 -6.33 12.49
CA ASP A 25 13.16 -7.65 13.15
C ASP A 25 12.23 -8.65 12.45
N HIS A 26 11.18 -8.16 11.79
CA HIS A 26 10.16 -8.97 11.11
C HIS A 26 9.42 -8.16 10.04
N ILE A 27 8.75 -8.86 9.13
CA ILE A 27 7.84 -8.30 8.13
C ILE A 27 6.48 -8.96 8.27
N ARG A 28 5.41 -8.21 8.00
CA ARG A 28 4.05 -8.76 8.01
C ARG A 28 3.79 -9.53 6.73
N LEU A 29 3.22 -10.72 6.87
CA LEU A 29 2.73 -11.52 5.76
C LEU A 29 1.20 -11.56 5.81
N PRO A 30 0.51 -10.93 4.85
CA PRO A 30 -0.95 -10.96 4.82
C PRO A 30 -1.44 -12.37 4.49
N ALA A 31 -2.56 -12.77 5.09
CA ALA A 31 -3.19 -14.06 4.82
C ALA A 31 -3.57 -14.16 3.33
N GLY A 32 -3.16 -15.24 2.67
CA GLY A 32 -3.41 -15.45 1.24
C GLY A 32 -2.58 -14.56 0.30
N GLY A 33 -1.64 -13.77 0.84
CA GLY A 33 -0.73 -12.93 0.05
C GLY A 33 0.74 -13.29 0.25
N ALA A 34 1.61 -12.53 -0.40
CA ALA A 34 3.05 -12.56 -0.20
C ALA A 34 3.50 -11.28 0.51
N ALA A 35 4.69 -11.29 1.10
CA ALA A 35 5.36 -10.02 1.42
C ALA A 35 5.62 -9.33 0.08
N GLU A 36 4.93 -8.22 -0.16
CA GLU A 36 4.94 -7.60 -1.49
C GLU A 36 6.27 -6.91 -1.74
N THR A 37 7.02 -7.37 -2.75
CA THR A 37 8.10 -6.58 -3.35
C THR A 37 7.52 -5.62 -4.40
N GLY A 38 6.71 -4.65 -3.94
CA GLY A 38 6.25 -3.53 -4.75
C GLY A 38 4.73 -3.42 -4.95
N SER A 39 4.22 -2.23 -4.61
CA SER A 39 2.86 -1.68 -4.77
C SER A 39 1.78 -2.13 -3.78
N GLY A 40 1.88 -1.66 -2.53
CA GLY A 40 0.67 -1.37 -1.73
C GLY A 40 0.62 -1.83 -0.28
N GLY A 41 1.61 -2.60 0.21
CA GLY A 41 1.72 -2.96 1.63
C GLY A 41 2.69 -2.06 2.40
N VAL A 42 2.47 -1.89 3.71
CA VAL A 42 3.31 -1.14 4.69
C VAL A 42 4.74 -1.69 4.89
N ASP A 43 5.24 -2.49 3.95
CA ASP A 43 6.53 -3.19 3.98
C ASP A 43 7.27 -3.04 2.61
N ALA A 44 7.11 -1.90 1.93
CA ALA A 44 7.59 -1.71 0.56
C ALA A 44 9.12 -1.51 0.49
N ALA A 45 9.78 -2.36 -0.33
CA ALA A 45 11.23 -2.49 -0.54
C ALA A 45 12.01 -3.10 0.64
N TYR A 46 11.83 -4.40 0.85
CA TYR A 46 12.70 -5.19 1.74
C TYR A 46 13.70 -6.05 0.97
N HIS A 47 14.87 -6.27 1.55
CA HIS A 47 15.85 -7.24 1.08
C HIS A 47 16.56 -7.91 2.25
N LEU A 48 17.10 -9.11 2.02
CA LEU A 48 17.96 -9.76 2.98
C LEU A 48 19.40 -9.35 2.72
N ARG A 49 20.09 -8.92 3.77
CA ARG A 49 21.53 -8.69 3.75
C ARG A 49 22.21 -9.79 4.53
N ILE A 50 22.98 -10.62 3.83
CA ILE A 50 23.84 -11.62 4.46
C ILE A 50 25.17 -10.92 4.79
N VAL A 51 25.53 -10.91 6.06
CA VAL A 51 26.73 -10.25 6.58
C VAL A 51 27.73 -11.32 7.02
N ASP A 52 29.01 -11.03 6.82
CA ASP A 52 30.13 -11.90 7.18
C ASP A 52 29.99 -13.32 6.61
N PHE A 53 30.11 -13.44 5.29
CA PHE A 53 30.16 -14.73 4.63
C PHE A 53 31.30 -15.59 5.20
N THR A 54 30.96 -16.78 5.69
CA THR A 54 31.90 -17.73 6.30
C THR A 54 32.51 -18.69 5.29
N ARG A 55 31.96 -18.70 4.07
CA ARG A 55 32.36 -19.51 2.93
C ARG A 55 32.14 -18.72 1.64
N GLU A 56 32.89 -19.05 0.62
CA GLU A 56 32.67 -18.49 -0.71
C GLU A 56 31.35 -18.97 -1.31
N VAL A 57 30.64 -18.07 -2.01
CA VAL A 57 29.33 -18.32 -2.62
C VAL A 57 29.40 -17.99 -4.11
N PRO A 58 29.81 -18.94 -4.97
CA PRO A 58 29.96 -18.70 -6.41
C PRO A 58 28.63 -18.50 -7.12
N ALA A 59 28.61 -17.69 -8.18
CA ALA A 59 27.44 -17.57 -9.05
C ALA A 59 27.09 -18.93 -9.70
N GLY A 60 25.79 -19.18 -9.89
CA GLY A 60 25.27 -20.46 -10.39
C GLY A 60 25.08 -21.53 -9.32
N THR A 61 25.47 -21.27 -8.07
CA THR A 61 25.13 -22.12 -6.92
C THR A 61 23.80 -21.72 -6.29
N THR A 62 23.36 -22.48 -5.27
CA THR A 62 22.22 -22.14 -4.42
C THR A 62 22.65 -22.03 -2.97
N VAL A 63 22.04 -21.10 -2.23
CA VAL A 63 22.23 -20.91 -0.79
C VAL A 63 20.91 -21.24 -0.09
N PRO A 64 20.89 -22.21 0.85
CA PRO A 64 19.70 -22.49 1.63
C PRO A 64 19.44 -21.33 2.60
N LEU A 65 18.25 -20.73 2.49
CA LEU A 65 17.75 -19.72 3.43
C LEU A 65 16.60 -20.30 4.23
N THR A 66 16.78 -20.40 5.54
CA THR A 66 15.75 -20.80 6.48
C THR A 66 14.99 -19.58 6.99
N PHE A 67 13.70 -19.52 6.68
CA PHE A 67 12.76 -18.54 7.21
C PHE A 67 12.07 -19.10 8.44
N THR A 68 11.75 -18.22 9.38
CA THR A 68 10.96 -18.56 10.57
C THR A 68 9.76 -17.63 10.60
N PHE A 69 8.58 -18.22 10.57
CA PHE A 69 7.30 -17.55 10.64
C PHE A 69 6.74 -17.71 12.06
N ALA A 70 6.15 -16.65 12.60
CA ALA A 70 5.61 -16.66 13.96
C ALA A 70 4.54 -17.75 14.14
N GLU A 71 3.68 -17.95 13.12
CA GLU A 71 2.55 -18.87 13.20
C GLU A 71 2.77 -20.18 12.42
N ALA A 72 3.56 -20.15 11.35
CA ALA A 72 3.73 -21.28 10.42
C ALA A 72 5.01 -22.12 10.66
N GLY A 73 5.83 -21.77 11.65
CA GLY A 73 7.06 -22.49 11.94
C GLY A 73 8.20 -22.14 10.96
N GLN A 74 9.00 -23.12 10.54
CA GLN A 74 10.19 -22.87 9.71
C GLN A 74 10.04 -23.46 8.31
N THR A 75 10.58 -22.77 7.31
CA THR A 75 10.75 -23.31 5.95
C THR A 75 12.12 -22.97 5.41
N THR A 76 12.66 -23.82 4.54
CA THR A 76 13.96 -23.60 3.89
C THR A 76 13.76 -23.46 2.40
N LEU A 77 14.32 -22.40 1.83
CA LEU A 77 14.28 -22.10 0.40
C LEU A 77 15.70 -22.11 -0.15
N ASP A 78 15.94 -22.83 -1.23
CA ASP A 78 17.20 -22.79 -1.96
C ASP A 78 17.23 -21.58 -2.89
N VAL A 79 18.01 -20.57 -2.53
CA VAL A 79 18.08 -19.30 -3.26
C VAL A 79 19.23 -19.32 -4.27
N PRO A 80 18.97 -19.14 -5.57
CA PRO A 80 20.03 -19.16 -6.58
C PRO A 80 20.92 -17.90 -6.51
N VAL A 81 22.22 -18.11 -6.65
CA VAL A 81 23.23 -17.06 -6.65
C VAL A 81 23.50 -16.60 -8.07
N LYS A 82 23.43 -15.29 -8.31
CA LYS A 82 23.68 -14.67 -9.61
C LYS A 82 24.82 -13.66 -9.52
N THR A 83 25.47 -13.39 -10.65
CA THR A 83 26.45 -12.32 -10.79
C THR A 83 25.78 -10.95 -10.70
N GLY A 84 26.35 -10.04 -9.92
CA GLY A 84 25.89 -8.64 -9.83
C GLY A 84 26.17 -7.91 -11.14
N GLY A 85 25.22 -7.93 -12.07
CA GLY A 85 25.35 -7.33 -13.41
C GLY A 85 24.24 -7.72 -14.39
N ASP A 86 23.54 -8.83 -14.16
CA ASP A 86 22.46 -9.29 -15.03
C ASP A 86 21.14 -8.58 -14.70
N GLY A 87 21.02 -7.31 -15.07
CA GLY A 87 19.74 -6.63 -15.25
C GLY A 87 18.75 -6.69 -14.08
N HIS A 88 19.24 -6.86 -12.84
CA HIS A 88 18.42 -6.62 -11.66
C HIS A 88 18.15 -5.12 -11.61
N VAL A 89 17.10 -4.70 -12.32
CA VAL A 89 16.44 -3.43 -12.08
C VAL A 89 16.07 -3.50 -10.61
N PRO A 90 16.70 -2.70 -9.72
CA PRO A 90 16.24 -2.62 -8.34
C PRO A 90 14.74 -2.37 -8.41
N PRO A 91 13.91 -3.07 -7.61
CA PRO A 91 12.48 -2.86 -7.64
C PRO A 91 12.24 -1.35 -7.58
N PRO A 92 11.36 -0.79 -8.44
CA PRO A 92 11.10 0.64 -8.39
C PRO A 92 10.80 0.99 -6.94
N ALA A 93 11.45 2.03 -6.42
CA ALA A 93 11.19 2.58 -5.10
C ALA A 93 9.80 3.24 -5.09
N THR A 94 8.75 2.47 -5.39
CA THR A 94 7.35 2.83 -5.18
C THR A 94 7.00 2.44 -3.76
N CYS A 95 7.63 3.14 -2.84
CA CYS A 95 7.27 3.14 -1.45
C CYS A 95 6.34 4.34 -1.29
N ILE A 96 5.04 4.09 -1.09
CA ILE A 96 4.05 5.13 -0.82
C ILE A 96 4.00 5.24 0.71
N PRO A 97 4.30 6.40 1.32
CA PRO A 97 4.28 6.53 2.77
C PRO A 97 2.89 6.15 3.30
N GLY A 98 2.85 5.05 4.06
CA GLY A 98 1.64 4.59 4.72
C GLY A 98 1.31 5.52 5.89
N PRO A 99 0.02 5.83 6.14
CA PRO A 99 -0.35 6.50 7.38
C PRO A 99 -0.01 5.55 8.56
N SER A 100 0.70 6.08 9.56
CA SER A 100 1.14 5.35 10.76
C SER A 100 -0.02 4.58 11.42
N PRO A 101 0.22 3.38 11.99
CA PRO A 101 -0.85 2.61 12.62
C PRO A 101 -1.26 3.28 13.93
N THR A 102 -2.37 4.01 13.91
CA THR A 102 -3.08 4.34 15.15
C THR A 102 -3.90 3.12 15.54
N THR A 103 -3.61 2.57 16.71
CA THR A 103 -4.34 1.47 17.33
C THR A 103 -5.83 1.83 17.42
N GLY A 104 -6.67 1.15 16.64
CA GLY A 104 -8.10 1.41 16.59
C GLY A 104 -8.87 0.19 16.09
N THR A 105 -9.43 -0.56 17.03
CA THR A 105 -10.32 -1.70 16.83
C THR A 105 -11.52 -1.36 15.93
N THR A 106 -11.70 -2.04 14.79
CA THR A 106 -13.02 -2.52 14.28
C THR A 106 -12.88 -3.42 13.02
N PRO A 107 -13.85 -4.31 12.73
CA PRO A 107 -13.69 -5.47 11.83
C PRO A 107 -13.68 -5.18 10.31
N ALA A 108 -13.08 -6.14 9.59
CA ALA A 108 -12.68 -6.13 8.19
C ALA A 108 -13.80 -6.03 7.13
N THR A 109 -13.48 -5.42 5.98
CA THR A 109 -13.91 -5.86 4.65
C THR A 109 -12.73 -5.69 3.68
N SER A 110 -12.38 -6.76 2.96
CA SER A 110 -11.26 -6.81 2.00
C SER A 110 -11.70 -6.39 0.57
N PRO A 111 -10.80 -6.40 -0.45
CA PRO A 111 -9.93 -5.30 -0.85
C PRO A 111 -10.27 -4.82 -2.28
N THR A 112 -10.28 -3.52 -2.58
CA THR A 112 -10.48 -3.06 -3.98
C THR A 112 -9.77 -1.74 -4.25
N ARG A 113 -8.54 -1.82 -4.81
CA ARG A 113 -7.75 -0.68 -5.34
C ARG A 113 -7.42 0.36 -4.23
N PRO A 114 -6.33 1.16 -4.32
CA PRO A 114 -6.20 2.29 -3.40
C PRO A 114 -7.35 3.25 -3.69
N ALA A 115 -8.38 3.19 -2.85
CA ALA A 115 -9.47 4.12 -2.88
C ALA A 115 -8.89 5.50 -2.53
N THR A 116 -9.02 6.42 -3.47
CA THR A 116 -8.64 7.81 -3.33
C THR A 116 -9.49 8.43 -2.23
N VAL A 117 -8.85 9.00 -1.22
CA VAL A 117 -9.55 9.74 -0.16
C VAL A 117 -9.59 11.22 -0.50
N LEU A 118 -10.79 11.79 -0.50
CA LEU A 118 -11.04 13.20 -0.73
C LEU A 118 -11.78 13.78 0.47
N ARG A 119 -11.30 14.92 0.97
CA ARG A 119 -11.99 15.72 1.98
C ARG A 119 -12.46 17.01 1.34
N GLY A 120 -13.70 17.39 1.59
CA GLY A 120 -14.24 18.59 1.03
C GLY A 120 -15.65 18.88 1.48
N ARG A 121 -16.24 19.89 0.86
CA ARG A 121 -17.64 20.28 1.06
C ARG A 121 -18.47 19.73 -0.08
N VAL A 122 -19.55 19.03 0.25
CA VAL A 122 -20.55 18.64 -0.75
C VAL A 122 -21.33 19.88 -1.15
N VAL A 123 -21.47 20.11 -2.45
CA VAL A 123 -22.26 21.18 -3.04
C VAL A 123 -23.19 20.61 -4.09
N ASP A 124 -24.29 21.30 -4.34
CA ASP A 124 -25.18 20.97 -5.45
C ASP A 124 -24.45 21.12 -6.79
N GLY A 125 -24.63 20.13 -7.65
CA GLY A 125 -24.21 20.19 -9.03
C GLY A 125 -25.13 21.09 -9.86
N VAL A 126 -24.71 21.38 -11.09
CA VAL A 126 -25.48 22.20 -12.04
C VAL A 126 -26.81 21.52 -12.41
N GLU A 127 -26.84 20.19 -12.44
CA GLU A 127 -28.04 19.39 -12.69
C GLU A 127 -28.66 18.90 -11.37
N PRO A 128 -30.00 18.87 -11.27
CA PRO A 128 -30.71 18.51 -10.05
C PRO A 128 -30.39 17.07 -9.62
N GLY A 129 -29.98 16.91 -8.36
CA GLY A 129 -29.62 15.60 -7.79
C GLY A 129 -28.16 15.20 -8.00
N CYS A 130 -27.39 15.97 -8.77
CA CYS A 130 -25.94 15.76 -8.87
C CYS A 130 -25.25 16.37 -7.64
N LEU A 131 -24.34 15.62 -7.02
CA LEU A 131 -23.55 16.10 -5.88
C LEU A 131 -22.08 16.23 -6.28
N VAL A 132 -21.49 17.37 -5.98
CA VAL A 132 -20.09 17.66 -6.27
C VAL A 132 -19.35 17.88 -4.97
N LEU A 133 -18.20 17.24 -4.82
CA LEU A 133 -17.28 17.51 -3.73
C LEU A 133 -16.29 18.60 -4.15
N ALA A 134 -16.39 19.75 -3.50
CA ALA A 134 -15.42 20.82 -3.62
C ALA A 134 -14.26 20.58 -2.66
N THR A 135 -13.06 20.43 -3.21
CA THR A 135 -11.80 20.20 -2.47
C THR A 135 -10.76 21.22 -2.90
N ASP A 136 -9.65 21.31 -2.16
CA ASP A 136 -8.49 22.13 -2.54
C ASP A 136 -7.81 21.64 -3.84
N ARG A 137 -8.10 20.40 -4.25
CA ARG A 137 -7.56 19.76 -5.47
C ARG A 137 -8.47 19.89 -6.68
N GLY A 138 -9.65 20.49 -6.52
CA GLY A 138 -10.65 20.63 -7.57
C GLY A 138 -12.02 20.04 -7.21
N GLN A 139 -12.87 19.90 -8.22
CA GLN A 139 -14.25 19.45 -8.10
C GLN A 139 -14.42 18.01 -8.58
N PHE A 140 -15.06 17.17 -7.77
CA PHE A 140 -15.31 15.76 -8.07
C PHE A 140 -16.80 15.47 -8.04
N LEU A 141 -17.32 14.84 -9.10
CA LEU A 141 -18.71 14.40 -9.14
C LEU A 141 -18.86 13.09 -8.37
N LEU A 142 -19.67 13.11 -7.31
CA LEU A 142 -19.91 11.94 -6.47
C LEU A 142 -20.90 10.99 -7.15
N LEU A 143 -20.46 9.76 -7.40
CA LEU A 143 -21.27 8.69 -7.96
C LEU A 143 -21.50 7.63 -6.87
N GLY A 144 -22.74 7.55 -6.38
CA GLY A 144 -23.11 6.65 -5.28
C GLY A 144 -22.68 7.17 -3.90
N GLY A 145 -22.51 6.24 -2.96
CA GLY A 145 -22.19 6.55 -1.55
C GLY A 145 -23.43 6.69 -0.67
N ASP A 146 -23.19 6.97 0.62
CA ASP A 146 -24.24 7.11 1.63
C ASP A 146 -24.95 8.48 1.49
N GLU A 147 -26.21 8.46 1.03
CA GLU A 147 -27.06 9.64 0.85
C GLU A 147 -27.40 10.35 2.18
N GLU A 148 -27.21 9.67 3.32
CA GLU A 148 -27.36 10.31 4.63
C GLU A 148 -26.16 11.19 4.99
N VAL A 149 -24.99 10.86 4.48
CA VAL A 149 -23.75 11.61 4.72
C VAL A 149 -23.52 12.65 3.63
N LEU A 150 -23.78 12.26 2.37
CA LEU A 150 -23.54 13.07 1.19
C LEU A 150 -24.69 14.03 0.93
N ARG A 151 -24.78 15.09 1.73
CA ARG A 151 -25.79 16.14 1.59
C ARG A 151 -25.15 17.47 1.25
N ALA A 152 -25.77 18.24 0.35
CA ALA A 152 -25.30 19.58 0.03
C ALA A 152 -25.12 20.40 1.32
N GLY A 153 -23.93 20.97 1.47
CA GLY A 153 -23.52 21.71 2.65
C GLY A 153 -22.73 20.92 3.70
N ALA A 154 -22.71 19.58 3.63
CA ALA A 154 -21.95 18.75 4.55
C ALA A 154 -20.44 18.80 4.24
N GLU A 155 -19.62 18.85 5.29
CA GLU A 155 -18.20 18.53 5.19
C GLU A 155 -18.01 17.03 5.38
N VAL A 156 -17.40 16.39 4.39
CA VAL A 156 -17.28 14.93 4.34
C VAL A 156 -15.88 14.51 3.97
N VAL A 157 -15.54 13.30 4.37
CA VAL A 157 -14.41 12.54 3.86
C VAL A 157 -14.99 11.36 3.09
N VAL A 158 -14.69 11.29 1.80
CA VAL A 158 -15.12 10.21 0.93
C VAL A 158 -13.92 9.40 0.49
N GLU A 159 -14.11 8.10 0.43
CA GLU A 159 -13.15 7.12 -0.07
C GLU A 159 -13.77 6.46 -1.30
N GLY A 160 -13.00 6.34 -2.38
CA GLY A 160 -13.56 5.92 -3.65
C GLY A 160 -12.56 5.92 -4.81
N THR A 161 -13.03 5.71 -6.03
CA THR A 161 -12.15 5.67 -7.21
C THR A 161 -12.40 6.84 -8.16
N VAL A 162 -11.35 7.58 -8.52
CA VAL A 162 -11.42 8.59 -9.59
C VAL A 162 -11.57 7.89 -10.94
N ARG A 163 -12.55 8.29 -11.74
CA ARG A 163 -12.88 7.67 -13.04
C ARG A 163 -12.82 8.73 -14.15
N PRO A 164 -11.62 9.24 -14.48
CA PRO A 164 -11.48 10.22 -15.55
C PRO A 164 -11.93 9.58 -16.88
N GLY A 165 -12.88 10.21 -17.56
CA GLY A 165 -13.46 9.69 -18.81
C GLY A 165 -14.68 8.79 -18.66
N GLN A 166 -15.18 8.55 -17.44
CA GLN A 166 -16.50 7.92 -17.27
C GLN A 166 -17.59 8.87 -17.79
N ALA A 167 -18.44 8.36 -18.68
CA ALA A 167 -19.60 9.09 -19.16
C ALA A 167 -20.58 9.33 -18.00
N THR A 168 -20.98 10.59 -17.81
CA THR A 168 -21.95 11.00 -16.79
C THR A 168 -22.91 12.01 -17.39
N THR A 169 -24.12 12.11 -16.84
CA THR A 169 -25.10 13.11 -17.27
C THR A 169 -24.79 14.48 -16.72
N CYS A 170 -24.32 14.56 -15.47
CA CYS A 170 -24.09 15.79 -14.70
C CYS A 170 -23.03 16.76 -15.28
N GLN A 171 -22.21 16.31 -16.24
CA GLN A 171 -21.23 17.08 -17.03
C GLN A 171 -20.30 18.03 -16.23
N GLN A 172 -20.18 17.86 -14.91
CA GLN A 172 -19.46 18.75 -14.01
C GLN A 172 -18.51 17.95 -13.11
N GLY A 173 -17.28 18.40 -12.98
CA GLY A 173 -16.27 17.78 -12.12
C GLY A 173 -15.72 16.47 -12.69
N THR A 174 -14.71 15.92 -12.01
CA THR A 174 -14.16 14.60 -12.37
C THR A 174 -15.00 13.51 -11.71
N PRO A 175 -15.53 12.52 -12.45
CA PRO A 175 -16.32 11.44 -11.87
C PRO A 175 -15.55 10.67 -10.80
N PHE A 176 -16.20 10.43 -9.68
CA PHE A 176 -15.65 9.78 -8.51
C PHE A 176 -16.67 8.78 -7.95
N ALA A 177 -16.39 7.49 -8.11
CA ALA A 177 -17.21 6.44 -7.54
C ALA A 177 -16.94 6.35 -6.04
N VAL A 178 -17.96 6.60 -5.22
CA VAL A 178 -17.84 6.58 -3.76
C VAL A 178 -18.03 5.16 -3.27
N ASP A 179 -17.01 4.64 -2.57
CA ASP A 179 -17.04 3.34 -1.91
C ASP A 179 -17.46 3.52 -0.43
N GLU A 180 -16.93 4.54 0.25
CA GLU A 180 -17.33 4.93 1.62
C GLU A 180 -17.45 6.46 1.77
N ALA A 181 -18.36 6.90 2.64
CA ALA A 181 -18.52 8.31 3.00
C ALA A 181 -18.70 8.46 4.51
N ARG A 182 -18.01 9.44 5.11
CA ARG A 182 -18.17 9.80 6.52
C ARG A 182 -18.16 11.31 6.72
N THR A 183 -18.87 11.79 7.73
CA THR A 183 -18.81 13.20 8.11
C THR A 183 -17.40 13.55 8.58
N ALA A 184 -16.92 14.74 8.18
CA ALA A 184 -15.65 15.23 8.69
C ALA A 184 -15.83 15.67 10.16
N PRO A 185 -14.88 15.37 11.06
CA PRO A 185 -14.96 15.87 12.43
C PRO A 185 -14.95 17.40 12.41
N THR A 186 -15.97 18.00 13.02
CA THR A 186 -16.05 19.44 13.27
C THR A 186 -15.02 19.80 14.34
N ARG A 187 -14.20 20.82 14.07
CA ARG A 187 -13.25 21.38 15.05
C ARG A 187 -13.98 22.30 16.02
#